data_AF-H0E392-F1
#
_entry.id   AF-H0E392-F1
#
_cell.length_a   1.000
_cell.length_b   1.000
_cell.length_c   1.000
_cell.angle_alpha   90.00
_cell.angle_beta   90.00
_cell.angle_gamma   90.00
#
_symmetry.space_group_name_H-M   'P 1'
#
loop_
_entity.id
_entity.type
_entity.pdbx_description
1 polymer ?
#
loop_
_entity_poly.entity_id
_entity_poly.type
_entity_poly.pdbx_seq_one_letter_code
_entity_poly.pdbx_strand_id
1 'polypeptide(L)'
;MRSRTLPIALLVALLASVLSACGGSSDSTDDAASSGDGGGGAQLALVAYAVPQVGFDKEIPAFQKTAAGKGVSFKQSYGPSGDQSRAVESGQPADIVNFSLEPDVTRLVKAGLVAEDWNKNQFKGVVSSSVVTIVVRKGNPRGIKTWDDLLKPGVEVVTPNPFSSGSAKWNLLAPFAEKSQGGKDEKAGLDFIARLLKNVKTQPKSGREASQTFLQGKSDALLTYENEAINLKRQGEDVDYVTPDTTLRIENPFAVLKTSKHPEQAKAFSDFLFSPEGQKIWGEAGFRPVDPEVAKQFASEFPAPKKLYTIADLGGWSTLNDGLFDPDKGAIAKLYEAAGASTAK
;
A
#
# COMPACT_ATOMS: atom_id res chain seq x y z
N MET A 1 -71.40 -32.61 18.55
CA MET A 1 -72.23 -32.00 17.48
C MET A 1 -71.41 -31.96 16.20
N ARG A 2 -72.05 -32.33 15.07
CA ARG A 2 -71.75 -32.12 13.63
C ARG A 2 -70.73 -30.99 13.32
N SER A 3 -69.91 -30.95 12.26
CA SER A 3 -69.71 -31.77 11.05
C SER A 3 -68.56 -31.18 10.19
N ARG A 4 -67.93 -32.03 9.35
CA ARG A 4 -67.42 -31.81 7.97
C ARG A 4 -66.26 -30.81 7.72
N THR A 5 -65.18 -31.29 7.08
CA THR A 5 -64.84 -31.05 5.64
C THR A 5 -63.68 -31.96 5.15
N LEU A 6 -63.69 -32.27 3.85
CA LEU A 6 -62.85 -33.21 3.07
C LEU A 6 -61.42 -32.68 2.75
N PRO A 7 -60.50 -33.51 2.20
CA PRO A 7 -59.07 -33.24 2.05
C PRO A 7 -58.68 -32.76 0.64
N ILE A 8 -57.51 -32.12 0.50
CA ILE A 8 -56.78 -31.98 -0.77
C ILE A 8 -55.32 -32.37 -0.54
N ALA A 9 -54.89 -33.39 -1.27
CA ALA A 9 -53.50 -33.82 -1.40
C ALA A 9 -52.81 -33.04 -2.52
N LEU A 10 -51.54 -32.67 -2.34
CA LEU A 10 -50.57 -32.64 -3.43
C LEU A 10 -49.16 -32.84 -2.87
N LEU A 11 -48.44 -33.77 -3.50
CA LEU A 11 -47.22 -34.43 -3.08
C LEU A 11 -46.09 -34.07 -4.07
N VAL A 12 -44.83 -34.18 -3.60
CA VAL A 12 -43.61 -34.60 -4.34
C VAL A 12 -42.93 -33.55 -5.25
N ALA A 13 -41.59 -33.42 -5.29
CA ALA A 13 -40.50 -34.01 -4.50
C ALA A 13 -39.17 -33.27 -4.78
N LEU A 14 -38.26 -33.37 -3.80
CA LEU A 14 -36.81 -33.21 -3.93
C LEU A 14 -36.21 -34.32 -4.79
N LEU A 15 -35.16 -34.01 -5.56
CA LEU A 15 -34.02 -34.94 -5.72
C LEU A 15 -32.77 -34.19 -6.22
N ALA A 16 -31.66 -34.42 -5.51
CA ALA A 16 -30.31 -34.01 -5.85
C ALA A 16 -29.53 -35.21 -6.38
N SER A 17 -28.63 -34.99 -7.35
CA SER A 17 -27.52 -35.91 -7.62
C SER A 17 -26.43 -35.25 -8.47
N VAL A 18 -25.20 -35.45 -8.00
CA VAL A 18 -23.89 -35.08 -8.56
C VAL A 18 -23.45 -36.15 -9.58
N LEU A 19 -22.66 -35.81 -10.60
CA LEU A 19 -21.45 -36.55 -11.06
C LEU A 19 -20.86 -35.98 -12.37
N SER A 20 -19.54 -35.77 -12.35
CA SER A 20 -18.65 -35.52 -13.49
C SER A 20 -18.44 -36.77 -14.37
N ALA A 21 -18.17 -36.58 -15.67
CA ALA A 21 -16.91 -36.95 -16.34
C ALA A 21 -17.05 -37.37 -17.83
N CYS A 22 -16.00 -37.05 -18.58
CA CYS A 22 -15.49 -37.64 -19.83
C CYS A 22 -16.06 -37.22 -21.21
N GLY A 23 -15.24 -36.47 -21.96
CA GLY A 23 -14.50 -37.05 -23.09
C GLY A 23 -14.88 -36.63 -24.53
N GLY A 24 -13.88 -36.16 -25.28
CA GLY A 24 -13.68 -36.56 -26.69
C GLY A 24 -13.81 -35.48 -27.79
N SER A 25 -12.68 -35.17 -28.41
CA SER A 25 -12.38 -34.26 -29.54
C SER A 25 -13.25 -34.34 -30.79
N SER A 26 -13.39 -33.19 -31.48
CA SER A 26 -13.09 -33.07 -32.91
C SER A 26 -12.85 -31.62 -33.33
N ASP A 27 -11.74 -31.40 -34.05
CA ASP A 27 -11.30 -30.17 -34.71
C ASP A 27 -12.37 -29.52 -35.59
N SER A 28 -12.42 -28.18 -35.55
CA SER A 28 -12.81 -27.34 -36.69
C SER A 28 -12.10 -26.00 -36.54
N THR A 29 -11.04 -25.84 -37.31
CA THR A 29 -10.40 -24.57 -37.62
C THR A 29 -11.40 -23.65 -38.30
N ASP A 30 -11.71 -22.52 -37.67
CA ASP A 30 -12.19 -21.33 -38.35
C ASP A 30 -11.34 -20.14 -37.88
N ASP A 31 -10.39 -19.79 -38.73
CA ASP A 31 -9.80 -18.47 -38.78
C ASP A 31 -10.91 -17.45 -39.05
N ALA A 32 -11.34 -16.76 -38.00
CA ALA A 32 -12.02 -15.49 -38.11
C ALA A 32 -11.16 -14.44 -37.42
N ALA A 33 -10.25 -13.86 -38.19
CA ALA A 33 -9.65 -12.57 -37.91
C ALA A 33 -10.77 -11.53 -37.78
N SER A 34 -11.29 -11.35 -36.56
CA SER A 34 -12.12 -10.19 -36.22
C SER A 34 -11.20 -8.99 -36.04
N SER A 35 -10.91 -8.35 -37.17
CA SER A 35 -10.61 -6.92 -37.24
C SER A 35 -11.85 -6.15 -36.79
N GLY A 36 -12.01 -6.05 -35.47
CA GLY A 36 -12.99 -5.19 -34.83
C GLY A 36 -12.35 -3.84 -34.54
N ASP A 37 -12.32 -2.97 -35.55
CA ASP A 37 -12.26 -1.53 -35.29
C ASP A 37 -13.62 -1.13 -34.68
N GLY A 38 -13.61 -0.87 -33.38
CA GLY A 38 -14.82 -0.70 -32.58
C GLY A 38 -14.57 0.18 -31.37
N GLY A 39 -14.12 1.42 -31.57
CA GLY A 39 -14.38 2.57 -30.69
C GLY A 39 -14.14 2.44 -29.17
N GLY A 40 -13.35 1.47 -28.72
CA GLY A 40 -13.14 1.16 -27.31
C GLY A 40 -11.89 1.88 -26.79
N GLY A 41 -12.07 2.85 -25.91
CA GLY A 41 -10.97 3.58 -25.28
C GLY A 41 -10.02 2.66 -24.49
N ALA A 42 -8.74 3.05 -24.37
CA ALA A 42 -7.73 2.27 -23.66
C ALA A 42 -8.14 2.01 -22.20
N GLN A 43 -7.97 0.78 -21.70
CA GLN A 43 -8.20 0.44 -20.30
C GLN A 43 -6.89 0.07 -19.62
N LEU A 44 -6.36 0.94 -18.77
CA LEU A 44 -5.13 0.72 -18.03
C LEU A 44 -5.38 -0.09 -16.76
N ALA A 45 -4.59 -1.13 -16.54
CA ALA A 45 -4.55 -1.86 -15.27
C ALA A 45 -3.57 -1.19 -14.29
N LEU A 46 -4.12 -0.54 -13.25
CA LEU A 46 -3.39 0.03 -12.14
C LEU A 46 -3.29 -0.97 -10.99
N VAL A 47 -2.07 -1.36 -10.65
CA VAL A 47 -1.78 -2.19 -9.48
C VAL A 47 -1.03 -1.38 -8.43
N ALA A 48 -1.66 -1.16 -7.28
CA ALA A 48 -1.16 -0.25 -6.27
C ALA A 48 -1.11 -0.84 -4.85
N TYR A 49 -0.33 -0.21 -3.96
CA TYR A 49 -0.30 -0.55 -2.53
C TYR A 49 -1.62 -0.16 -1.83
N ALA A 50 -1.73 -0.41 -0.53
CA ALA A 50 -3.04 -0.50 0.13
C ALA A 50 -3.79 0.83 0.36
N VAL A 51 -3.09 1.97 0.38
CA VAL A 51 -3.66 3.26 0.82
C VAL A 51 -3.64 4.45 -0.18
N PRO A 52 -3.09 4.38 -1.42
CA PRO A 52 -3.08 5.51 -2.34
C PRO A 52 -4.43 5.75 -3.04
N GLN A 53 -5.45 4.91 -2.81
CA GLN A 53 -6.74 4.99 -3.50
C GLN A 53 -7.35 6.40 -3.45
N VAL A 54 -7.31 7.08 -2.30
CA VAL A 54 -7.89 8.43 -2.15
C VAL A 54 -7.20 9.51 -3.00
N GLY A 55 -5.94 9.27 -3.40
CA GLY A 55 -5.25 10.09 -4.39
C GLY A 55 -5.69 9.73 -5.79
N PHE A 56 -5.66 8.44 -6.15
CA PHE A 56 -6.08 7.98 -7.48
C PHE A 56 -7.54 8.28 -7.82
N ASP A 57 -8.44 8.27 -6.83
CA ASP A 57 -9.84 8.69 -6.97
C ASP A 57 -9.97 10.16 -7.41
N LYS A 58 -8.93 10.98 -7.23
CA LYS A 58 -8.85 12.36 -7.73
C LYS A 58 -8.00 12.49 -9.00
N GLU A 59 -6.86 11.80 -9.06
CA GLU A 59 -5.94 11.83 -10.20
C GLU A 59 -6.58 11.32 -11.48
N ILE A 60 -7.29 10.19 -11.41
CA ILE A 60 -7.87 9.54 -12.58
C ILE A 60 -8.93 10.44 -13.24
N PRO A 61 -9.94 10.98 -12.51
CA PRO A 61 -10.90 11.90 -13.11
C PRO A 61 -10.27 13.20 -13.63
N ALA A 62 -9.18 13.68 -13.02
CA ALA A 62 -8.48 14.87 -13.51
C ALA A 62 -7.74 14.57 -14.82
N PHE A 63 -7.00 13.47 -14.88
CA PHE A 63 -6.34 13.01 -16.10
C PHE A 63 -7.34 12.82 -17.25
N GLN A 64 -8.48 12.20 -16.98
CA GLN A 64 -9.54 11.95 -17.98
C GLN A 64 -10.13 13.22 -18.60
N LYS A 65 -9.98 14.38 -17.96
CA LYS A 65 -10.39 15.69 -18.51
C LYS A 65 -9.34 16.30 -19.44
N THR A 66 -8.11 15.81 -19.42
CA THR A 66 -7.05 16.26 -20.33
C THR A 66 -7.24 15.66 -21.72
N ALA A 67 -6.60 16.26 -22.73
CA ALA A 67 -6.61 15.70 -24.08
C ALA A 67 -6.00 14.29 -24.14
N ALA A 68 -4.96 14.03 -23.33
CA ALA A 68 -4.24 12.75 -23.31
C ALA A 68 -4.98 11.65 -22.54
N GLY A 69 -5.80 12.01 -21.55
CA GLY A 69 -6.60 11.05 -20.77
C GLY A 69 -8.02 10.83 -21.29
N LYS A 70 -8.47 11.61 -22.28
CA LYS A 70 -9.81 11.44 -22.86
C LYS A 70 -9.97 10.04 -23.44
N GLY A 71 -10.98 9.32 -22.95
CA GLY A 71 -11.26 7.94 -23.36
C GLY A 71 -10.39 6.88 -22.69
N VAL A 72 -9.48 7.25 -21.77
CA VAL A 72 -8.73 6.28 -20.97
C VAL A 72 -9.56 5.88 -19.75
N SER A 73 -9.70 4.58 -19.51
CA SER A 73 -10.34 4.01 -18.32
C SER A 73 -9.33 3.22 -17.48
N PHE A 74 -9.67 2.91 -16.24
CA PHE A 74 -8.76 2.25 -15.30
C PHE A 74 -9.42 1.06 -14.61
N LYS A 75 -8.73 -0.08 -14.59
CA LYS A 75 -9.01 -1.20 -13.69
C LYS A 75 -8.01 -1.11 -12.53
N GLN A 76 -8.52 -0.95 -11.31
CA GLN A 76 -7.71 -0.65 -10.14
C GLN A 76 -7.63 -1.86 -9.20
N SER A 77 -6.43 -2.15 -8.67
CA SER A 77 -6.17 -3.18 -7.66
C SER A 77 -5.34 -2.59 -6.53
N TYR A 78 -5.84 -2.67 -5.30
CA TYR A 78 -5.15 -2.18 -4.10
C TYR A 78 -4.93 -3.31 -3.11
N GLY A 79 -3.75 -3.39 -2.48
CA GLY A 79 -3.47 -4.39 -1.45
C GLY A 79 -2.08 -4.25 -0.82
N PRO A 80 -1.63 -5.26 -0.05
CA PRO A 80 -0.29 -5.27 0.52
C PRO A 80 0.77 -5.06 -0.58
N SER A 81 1.68 -4.11 -0.39
CA SER A 81 2.64 -3.69 -1.42
C SER A 81 3.52 -4.86 -1.91
N GLY A 82 4.00 -5.68 -0.98
CA GLY A 82 4.80 -6.86 -1.32
C GLY A 82 4.00 -7.88 -2.11
N ASP A 83 2.76 -8.15 -1.69
CA ASP A 83 1.87 -9.14 -2.32
C ASP A 83 1.48 -8.69 -3.74
N GLN A 84 1.11 -7.42 -3.91
CA GLN A 84 0.76 -6.86 -5.23
C GLN A 84 1.94 -6.94 -6.19
N SER A 85 3.16 -6.62 -5.74
CA SER A 85 4.35 -6.76 -6.57
C SER A 85 4.68 -8.22 -6.91
N ARG A 86 4.54 -9.17 -5.97
CA ARG A 86 4.68 -10.61 -6.27
C ARG A 86 3.62 -11.12 -7.25
N ALA A 87 2.38 -10.63 -7.15
CA ALA A 87 1.30 -11.02 -8.04
C ALA A 87 1.58 -10.53 -9.47
N VAL A 88 2.09 -9.30 -9.65
CA VAL A 88 2.52 -8.79 -10.96
C VAL A 88 3.70 -9.58 -11.51
N GLU A 89 4.71 -9.87 -10.68
CA GLU A 89 5.83 -10.77 -11.06
C GLU A 89 5.32 -12.14 -11.52
N SER A 90 4.25 -12.65 -10.90
CA SER A 90 3.62 -13.94 -11.22
C SER A 90 2.58 -13.89 -12.36
N GLY A 91 2.46 -12.76 -13.07
CA GLY A 91 1.64 -12.65 -14.28
C GLY A 91 0.28 -11.97 -14.10
N GLN A 92 -0.01 -11.34 -12.95
CA GLN A 92 -1.17 -10.44 -12.85
C GLN A 92 -1.04 -9.32 -13.89
N PRO A 93 -2.06 -9.09 -14.75
CA PRO A 93 -2.04 -8.00 -15.71
C PRO A 93 -1.90 -6.62 -15.02
N ALA A 94 -0.92 -5.85 -15.45
CA ALA A 94 -0.68 -4.47 -15.04
C ALA A 94 -0.09 -3.67 -16.21
N ASP A 95 -0.51 -2.42 -16.34
CA ASP A 95 0.12 -1.44 -17.23
C ASP A 95 0.99 -0.48 -16.43
N ILE A 96 0.57 -0.18 -15.20
CA ILE A 96 1.22 0.74 -14.28
C ILE A 96 1.19 0.18 -12.87
N VAL A 97 2.26 0.43 -12.12
CA VAL A 97 2.37 0.08 -10.71
C VAL A 97 2.66 1.30 -9.86
N ASN A 98 2.06 1.34 -8.67
CA ASN A 98 2.40 2.30 -7.63
C ASN A 98 2.56 1.55 -6.31
N PHE A 99 3.80 1.38 -5.84
CA PHE A 99 4.06 0.60 -4.64
C PHE A 99 4.42 1.48 -3.45
N SER A 100 4.41 0.88 -2.27
CA SER A 100 4.69 1.61 -1.04
C SER A 100 6.17 1.98 -0.90
N LEU A 101 7.09 1.26 -1.56
CA LEU A 101 8.52 1.40 -1.42
C LEU A 101 9.27 0.83 -2.64
N GLU A 102 10.49 1.31 -2.86
CA GLU A 102 11.32 0.98 -4.02
C GLU A 102 11.60 -0.53 -4.20
N PRO A 103 11.93 -1.32 -3.16
CA PRO A 103 12.17 -2.76 -3.31
C PRO A 103 11.07 -3.55 -4.05
N ASP A 104 9.82 -3.11 -3.95
CA ASP A 104 8.70 -3.75 -4.64
C ASP A 104 8.70 -3.44 -6.15
N VAL A 105 9.23 -2.29 -6.58
CA VAL A 105 9.50 -2.02 -8.00
C VAL A 105 10.78 -2.72 -8.44
N THR A 106 11.82 -2.75 -7.60
CA THR A 106 13.08 -3.47 -7.90
C THR A 106 12.84 -4.94 -8.22
N ARG A 107 11.88 -5.59 -7.55
CA ARG A 107 11.44 -6.97 -7.89
C ARG A 107 11.02 -7.09 -9.35
N LEU A 108 10.18 -6.16 -9.82
CA LEU A 108 9.70 -6.16 -11.20
C LEU A 108 10.78 -5.78 -12.22
N VAL A 109 11.75 -4.94 -11.83
CA VAL A 109 12.94 -4.67 -12.65
C VAL A 109 13.76 -5.95 -12.83
N LYS A 110 14.01 -6.70 -11.75
CA LYS A 110 14.73 -7.99 -11.81
C LYS A 110 13.99 -9.04 -12.63
N ALA A 111 12.66 -9.01 -12.64
CA ALA A 111 11.82 -9.86 -13.49
C ALA A 111 11.75 -9.38 -14.96
N GLY A 112 12.39 -8.25 -15.31
CA GLY A 112 12.38 -7.69 -16.66
C GLY A 112 11.07 -7.01 -17.08
N LEU A 113 10.13 -6.84 -16.15
CA LEU A 113 8.79 -6.27 -16.37
C LEU A 113 8.79 -4.74 -16.31
N VAL A 114 9.72 -4.15 -15.56
CA VAL A 114 9.93 -2.69 -15.46
C VAL A 114 11.34 -2.36 -15.98
N ALA A 115 11.49 -1.24 -16.69
CA ALA A 115 12.78 -0.81 -17.21
C ALA A 115 13.73 -0.41 -16.07
N GLU A 116 15.04 -0.66 -16.21
CA GLU A 116 16.04 -0.32 -15.17
C GLU A 116 16.12 1.19 -14.88
N ASP A 117 15.75 2.01 -15.85
CA ASP A 117 15.78 3.47 -15.78
C ASP A 117 14.43 4.10 -15.39
N TRP A 118 13.47 3.32 -14.89
CA TRP A 118 12.15 3.79 -14.44
C TRP A 118 12.22 4.98 -13.47
N ASN A 119 13.31 5.08 -12.70
CA ASN A 119 13.55 6.12 -11.71
C ASN A 119 14.50 7.23 -12.19
N LYS A 120 14.78 7.38 -13.49
CA LYS A 120 15.67 8.45 -14.01
C LYS A 120 14.99 9.80 -14.25
N ASN A 121 13.72 9.96 -13.89
CA ASN A 121 13.06 11.26 -13.93
C ASN A 121 13.56 12.18 -12.80
N GLN A 122 13.19 13.46 -12.85
CA GLN A 122 13.62 14.46 -11.85
C GLN A 122 13.19 14.16 -10.41
N PHE A 123 12.17 13.33 -10.23
CA PHE A 123 11.61 12.92 -8.93
C PHE A 123 12.05 11.51 -8.52
N LYS A 124 13.03 10.91 -9.22
CA LYS A 124 13.54 9.56 -8.95
C LYS A 124 12.46 8.47 -8.97
N GLY A 125 11.44 8.63 -9.83
CA GLY A 125 10.29 7.73 -9.91
C GLY A 125 9.34 7.78 -8.72
N VAL A 126 9.52 8.73 -7.78
CA VAL A 126 8.66 8.88 -6.59
C VAL A 126 7.53 9.85 -6.91
N VAL A 127 6.30 9.37 -6.97
CA VAL A 127 5.14 10.19 -7.38
C VAL A 127 4.54 10.98 -6.23
N SER A 128 4.67 10.48 -5.01
CA SER A 128 4.21 11.13 -3.79
C SER A 128 5.08 10.72 -2.60
N SER A 129 5.04 11.53 -1.55
CA SER A 129 5.75 11.30 -0.31
C SER A 129 4.79 11.34 0.89
N SER A 130 5.26 10.83 2.02
CA SER A 130 4.61 10.94 3.32
C SER A 130 5.70 10.92 4.40
N VAL A 131 5.30 11.01 5.66
CA VAL A 131 6.12 10.61 6.81
C VAL A 131 5.43 9.50 7.59
N VAL A 132 6.18 8.76 8.41
CA VAL A 132 5.57 7.85 9.39
C VAL A 132 5.00 8.67 10.54
N THR A 133 3.76 8.39 10.91
CA THR A 133 3.05 9.06 12.00
C THR A 133 2.38 8.03 12.93
N ILE A 134 1.88 8.50 14.06
CA ILE A 134 1.19 7.70 15.06
C ILE A 134 -0.26 8.18 15.14
N VAL A 135 -1.20 7.36 14.68
CA VAL A 135 -2.63 7.55 14.95
C VAL A 135 -2.92 7.08 16.38
N VAL A 136 -3.70 7.87 17.11
CA VAL A 136 -4.09 7.62 18.50
C VAL A 136 -5.60 7.80 18.65
N ARG A 137 -6.17 7.28 19.74
CA ARG A 137 -7.57 7.54 20.09
C ARG A 137 -7.82 9.02 20.30
N LYS A 138 -9.05 9.48 20.02
CA LYS A 138 -9.48 10.86 20.23
C LYS A 138 -9.05 11.38 21.61
N GLY A 139 -8.42 12.56 21.64
CA GLY A 139 -7.91 13.20 22.85
C GLY A 139 -6.57 12.65 23.36
N ASN A 140 -6.01 11.62 22.72
CA ASN A 140 -4.74 10.97 23.07
C ASN A 140 -4.65 10.58 24.57
N PRO A 141 -5.51 9.67 25.06
CA PRO A 141 -5.63 9.36 26.48
C PRO A 141 -4.37 8.73 27.09
N ARG A 142 -3.49 8.14 26.25
CA ARG A 142 -2.19 7.59 26.67
C ARG A 142 -1.04 8.60 26.62
N GLY A 143 -1.30 9.82 26.16
CA GLY A 143 -0.28 10.86 26.03
C GLY A 143 0.90 10.45 25.14
N ILE A 144 0.64 9.74 24.05
CA ILE A 144 1.67 9.24 23.12
C ILE A 144 2.12 10.40 22.23
N LYS A 145 3.41 10.71 22.26
CA LYS A 145 4.00 11.81 21.46
C LYS A 145 5.28 11.40 20.74
N THR A 146 5.96 10.39 21.25
CA THR A 146 7.28 9.92 20.80
C THR A 146 7.26 8.41 20.57
N TRP A 147 8.29 7.89 19.91
CA TRP A 147 8.43 6.44 19.79
C TRP A 147 8.59 5.75 21.16
N ASP A 148 9.26 6.37 22.13
CA ASP A 148 9.44 5.78 23.46
C ASP A 148 8.11 5.59 24.21
N ASP A 149 7.12 6.44 23.94
CA ASP A 149 5.79 6.31 24.54
C ASP A 149 5.09 5.01 24.10
N LEU A 150 5.45 4.46 22.95
CA LEU A 150 4.93 3.18 22.46
C LEU A 150 5.43 1.99 23.29
N LEU A 151 6.50 2.16 24.06
CA LEU A 151 7.07 1.12 24.92
C LEU A 151 6.51 1.14 26.35
N LYS A 152 5.64 2.11 26.68
CA LYS A 152 5.07 2.21 28.01
C LYS A 152 4.26 0.95 28.38
N PRO A 153 4.26 0.53 29.66
CA PRO A 153 3.46 -0.60 30.10
C PRO A 153 1.97 -0.41 29.76
N GLY A 154 1.38 -1.45 29.18
CA GLY A 154 -0.04 -1.49 28.83
C GLY A 154 -0.42 -0.68 27.60
N VAL A 155 0.53 -0.07 26.87
CA VAL A 155 0.26 0.49 25.53
C VAL A 155 0.21 -0.63 24.50
N GLU A 156 -0.87 -0.66 23.72
CA GLU A 156 -1.02 -1.58 22.60
C GLU A 156 -0.86 -0.87 21.26
N VAL A 157 -0.02 -1.44 20.39
CA VAL A 157 0.33 -0.88 19.09
C VAL A 157 -0.17 -1.79 17.97
N VAL A 158 -0.74 -1.17 16.94
CA VAL A 158 -1.04 -1.82 15.66
C VAL A 158 -0.02 -1.36 14.62
N THR A 159 0.59 -2.32 13.94
CA THR A 159 1.40 -2.12 12.73
C THR A 159 1.22 -3.36 11.86
N PRO A 160 1.19 -3.25 10.53
CA PRO A 160 1.06 -4.43 9.68
C PRO A 160 2.32 -5.31 9.70
N ASN A 161 2.27 -6.45 9.01
CA ASN A 161 3.39 -7.37 8.85
C ASN A 161 4.38 -6.90 7.74
N PRO A 162 5.70 -6.84 7.98
CA PRO A 162 6.71 -6.36 7.01
C PRO A 162 7.01 -7.28 5.83
N PHE A 163 6.51 -8.52 5.84
CA PHE A 163 6.73 -9.48 4.75
C PHE A 163 5.67 -9.37 3.65
N SER A 164 4.51 -8.79 3.97
CA SER A 164 3.45 -8.45 3.01
C SER A 164 3.32 -6.93 2.78
N SER A 165 3.52 -6.11 3.82
CA SER A 165 3.22 -4.68 3.80
C SER A 165 4.47 -3.81 3.73
N GLY A 166 4.49 -2.87 2.77
CA GLY A 166 5.50 -1.80 2.76
C GLY A 166 5.34 -0.81 3.91
N SER A 167 4.10 -0.57 4.38
CA SER A 167 3.82 0.28 5.56
C SER A 167 4.59 -0.19 6.78
N ALA A 168 4.66 -1.51 6.99
CA ALA A 168 5.32 -2.09 8.15
C ALA A 168 6.83 -1.84 8.11
N LYS A 169 7.47 -1.92 6.93
CA LYS A 169 8.89 -1.58 6.81
C LYS A 169 9.14 -0.12 7.18
N TRP A 170 8.32 0.80 6.69
CA TRP A 170 8.41 2.21 7.08
C TRP A 170 8.19 2.42 8.59
N ASN A 171 7.14 1.81 9.14
CA ASN A 171 6.77 1.91 10.55
C ASN A 171 7.87 1.42 11.51
N LEU A 172 8.66 0.43 11.08
CA LEU A 172 9.79 -0.09 11.84
C LEU A 172 11.05 0.72 11.60
N LEU A 173 11.30 1.17 10.37
CA LEU A 173 12.49 1.95 10.04
C LEU A 173 12.49 3.34 10.69
N ALA A 174 11.34 3.98 10.92
CA ALA A 174 11.29 5.30 11.56
C ALA A 174 11.85 5.30 13.00
N PRO A 175 11.32 4.51 13.95
CA PRO A 175 11.93 4.41 15.27
C PRO A 175 13.33 3.79 15.23
N PHE A 176 13.60 2.83 14.34
CA PHE A 176 14.95 2.29 14.17
C PHE A 176 15.95 3.39 13.80
N ALA A 177 15.61 4.28 12.86
CA ALA A 177 16.48 5.37 12.41
C ALA A 177 16.77 6.36 13.55
N GLU A 178 15.76 6.71 14.34
CA GLU A 178 15.97 7.57 15.51
C GLU A 178 16.89 6.92 16.53
N LYS A 179 16.59 5.68 16.93
CA LYS A 179 17.30 5.02 18.03
C LYS A 179 18.70 4.55 17.65
N SER A 180 18.93 4.24 16.38
CA SER A 180 20.26 3.94 15.84
C SER A 180 21.06 5.19 15.46
N GLN A 181 20.53 6.40 15.68
CA GLN A 181 21.15 7.65 15.26
C GLN A 181 21.46 7.71 13.75
N GLY A 182 20.58 7.14 12.92
CA GLY A 182 20.79 7.00 11.48
C GLY A 182 21.74 5.86 11.14
N GLY A 183 21.58 4.69 11.77
CA GLY A 183 22.38 3.49 11.48
C GLY A 183 23.75 3.44 12.14
N LYS A 184 24.15 4.46 12.92
CA LYS A 184 25.45 4.49 13.62
C LYS A 184 25.54 3.50 14.78
N ASP A 185 24.42 3.28 15.46
CA ASP A 185 24.27 2.28 16.51
C ASP A 185 23.12 1.34 16.14
N GLU A 186 23.37 0.45 15.19
CA GLU A 186 22.37 -0.51 14.71
C GLU A 186 21.78 -1.34 15.86
N LYS A 187 22.62 -1.70 16.85
CA LYS A 187 22.18 -2.47 18.01
C LYS A 187 21.10 -1.72 18.80
N ALA A 188 21.30 -0.43 19.09
CA ALA A 188 20.28 0.37 19.78
C ALA A 188 18.96 0.45 19.00
N GLY A 189 19.05 0.55 17.67
CA GLY A 189 17.88 0.48 16.78
C GLY A 189 17.13 -0.86 16.91
N LEU A 190 17.84 -1.98 16.78
CA LEU A 190 17.25 -3.32 16.87
C LEU A 190 16.68 -3.63 18.26
N ASP A 191 17.38 -3.21 19.33
CA ASP A 191 16.92 -3.37 20.71
C ASP A 191 15.59 -2.63 20.93
N PHE A 192 15.42 -1.43 20.34
CA PHE A 192 14.16 -0.70 20.40
C PHE A 192 13.05 -1.47 19.67
N ILE A 193 13.30 -1.96 18.45
CA ILE A 193 12.32 -2.74 17.69
C ILE A 193 11.91 -4.00 18.46
N ALA A 194 12.86 -4.73 19.03
CA ALA A 194 12.57 -5.91 19.84
C ALA A 194 11.65 -5.60 21.03
N ARG A 195 11.80 -4.42 21.65
CA ARG A 195 10.91 -3.96 22.73
C ARG A 195 9.55 -3.53 22.20
N LEU A 196 9.50 -2.83 21.08
CA LEU A 196 8.25 -2.39 20.45
C LEU A 196 7.36 -3.58 20.09
N LEU A 197 7.94 -4.65 19.53
CA LEU A 197 7.19 -5.84 19.12
C LEU A 197 6.45 -6.53 20.28
N LYS A 198 6.89 -6.38 21.52
CA LYS A 198 6.17 -6.90 22.71
C LYS A 198 4.80 -6.21 22.93
N ASN A 199 4.69 -4.97 22.45
CA ASN A 199 3.47 -4.17 22.51
C ASN A 199 2.63 -4.28 21.23
N VAL A 200 3.10 -4.98 20.20
CA VAL A 200 2.35 -5.26 18.97
C VAL A 200 1.55 -6.56 19.15
N LYS A 201 0.21 -6.45 19.23
CA LYS A 201 -0.67 -7.61 19.47
C LYS A 201 -1.18 -8.27 18.19
N THR A 202 -1.33 -7.48 17.14
CA THR A 202 -1.87 -7.93 15.85
C THR A 202 -1.02 -7.35 14.73
N GLN A 203 -0.81 -8.14 13.68
CA GLN A 203 -0.03 -7.76 12.51
C GLN A 203 -0.82 -8.01 11.22
N PRO A 204 -1.72 -7.09 10.85
CA PRO A 204 -2.53 -7.24 9.63
C PRO A 204 -1.68 -7.22 8.36
N LYS A 205 -2.21 -7.70 7.23
CA LYS A 205 -1.38 -7.88 6.02
C LYS A 205 -1.02 -6.58 5.32
N SER A 206 -1.79 -5.51 5.54
CA SER A 206 -1.61 -4.22 4.87
C SER A 206 -1.80 -3.04 5.82
N GLY A 207 -1.32 -1.85 5.42
CA GLY A 207 -1.60 -0.60 6.12
C GLY A 207 -3.10 -0.32 6.26
N ARG A 208 -3.89 -0.62 5.23
CA ARG A 208 -5.35 -0.46 5.27
C ARG A 208 -6.03 -1.41 6.26
N GLU A 209 -5.63 -2.68 6.29
CA GLU A 209 -6.13 -3.63 7.30
C GLU A 209 -5.68 -3.25 8.71
N ALA A 210 -4.49 -2.65 8.86
CA ALA A 210 -4.02 -2.10 10.14
C ALA A 210 -4.89 -0.92 10.61
N SER A 211 -5.28 -0.02 9.71
CA SER A 211 -6.26 1.03 10.00
C SER A 211 -7.59 0.42 10.49
N GLN A 212 -8.14 -0.55 9.77
CA GLN A 212 -9.40 -1.21 10.15
C GLN A 212 -9.31 -1.94 11.50
N THR A 213 -8.21 -2.66 11.74
CA THR A 213 -7.95 -3.34 13.02
C THR A 213 -7.88 -2.35 14.17
N PHE A 214 -7.22 -1.20 13.96
CA PHE A 214 -7.18 -0.14 14.96
C PHE A 214 -8.57 0.42 15.24
N LEU A 215 -9.35 0.80 14.22
CA LEU A 215 -10.68 1.37 14.39
C LEU A 215 -11.64 0.43 15.13
N GLN A 216 -11.63 -0.87 14.78
CA GLN A 216 -12.51 -1.88 15.38
C GLN A 216 -12.01 -2.41 16.72
N GLY A 217 -10.71 -2.27 16.99
CA GLY A 217 -10.04 -2.78 18.17
C GLY A 217 -10.00 -1.81 19.34
N LYS A 218 -9.22 -2.18 20.36
CA LYS A 218 -8.99 -1.37 21.58
C LYS A 218 -7.56 -0.86 21.72
N SER A 219 -6.72 -1.05 20.70
CA SER A 219 -5.32 -0.63 20.74
C SER A 219 -5.21 0.89 20.87
N ASP A 220 -4.11 1.33 21.46
CA ASP A 220 -3.89 2.73 21.83
C ASP A 220 -3.22 3.54 20.70
N ALA A 221 -2.40 2.87 19.88
CA ALA A 221 -1.65 3.47 18.80
C ALA A 221 -1.71 2.64 17.51
N LEU A 222 -1.70 3.33 16.37
CA LEU A 222 -1.49 2.77 15.04
C LEU A 222 -0.31 3.49 14.39
N LEU A 223 0.70 2.71 13.99
CA LEU A 223 1.78 3.22 13.14
C LEU A 223 1.32 3.19 11.69
N THR A 224 1.38 4.34 11.01
CA THR A 224 0.89 4.44 9.63
C THR A 224 1.52 5.63 8.89
N TYR A 225 1.12 5.80 7.64
CA TYR A 225 1.44 6.97 6.82
C TYR A 225 0.63 8.19 7.28
N GLU A 226 1.22 9.38 7.21
CA GLU A 226 0.52 10.64 7.45
C GLU A 226 -0.71 10.81 6.55
N ASN A 227 -0.63 10.44 5.27
CA ASN A 227 -1.78 10.51 4.35
C ASN A 227 -2.95 9.62 4.80
N GLU A 228 -2.68 8.45 5.39
CA GLU A 228 -3.73 7.57 5.89
C GLU A 228 -4.31 8.11 7.21
N ALA A 229 -3.48 8.69 8.09
CA ALA A 229 -3.96 9.37 9.29
C ALA A 229 -4.88 10.56 8.96
N ILE A 230 -4.50 11.37 7.96
CA ILE A 230 -5.32 12.46 7.43
C ILE A 230 -6.62 11.92 6.84
N ASN A 231 -6.55 10.84 6.07
CA ASN A 231 -7.74 10.21 5.49
C ASN A 231 -8.73 9.75 6.58
N LEU A 232 -8.26 9.02 7.59
CA LEU A 232 -9.10 8.61 8.72
C LEU A 232 -9.77 9.80 9.39
N LYS A 233 -9.02 10.89 9.61
CA LYS A 233 -9.57 12.12 10.18
C LYS A 233 -10.64 12.75 9.29
N ARG A 234 -10.41 12.81 7.97
CA ARG A 234 -11.35 13.35 6.98
C ARG A 234 -12.61 12.50 6.83
N GLN A 235 -12.53 11.20 7.10
CA GLN A 235 -13.66 10.29 7.15
C GLN A 235 -14.53 10.46 8.42
N GLY A 236 -14.11 11.30 9.36
CA GLY A 236 -14.85 11.56 10.60
C GLY A 236 -14.58 10.52 11.70
N GLU A 237 -13.55 9.71 11.55
CA GLU A 237 -13.17 8.73 12.58
C GLU A 237 -12.73 9.43 13.87
N ASP A 238 -13.06 8.82 15.03
CA ASP A 238 -12.74 9.31 16.38
C ASP A 238 -11.27 9.04 16.75
N VAL A 239 -10.38 9.60 15.93
CA VAL A 239 -8.93 9.49 16.07
C VAL A 239 -8.29 10.86 16.02
N ASP A 240 -7.13 11.00 16.65
CA ASP A 240 -6.19 12.08 16.38
C ASP A 240 -4.86 11.45 15.92
N TYR A 241 -3.90 12.26 15.46
CA TYR A 241 -2.58 11.73 15.11
C TYR A 241 -1.47 12.68 15.55
N VAL A 242 -0.32 12.10 15.86
CA VAL A 242 0.90 12.79 16.24
C VAL A 242 2.06 12.27 15.39
N THR A 243 2.71 13.17 14.68
CA THR A 243 3.98 12.89 14.02
C THR A 243 5.12 13.19 15.00
N PRO A 244 5.95 12.19 15.40
CA PRO A 244 7.08 12.43 16.28
C PRO A 244 8.08 13.44 15.69
N ASP A 245 8.77 14.17 16.57
CA ASP A 245 9.76 15.20 16.19
C ASP A 245 10.85 14.64 15.25
N THR A 246 11.19 13.36 15.41
CA THR A 246 12.06 12.63 14.50
C THR A 246 11.28 11.50 13.85
N THR A 247 11.25 11.47 12.52
CA THR A 247 10.57 10.42 11.75
C THR A 247 11.33 10.14 10.44
N LEU A 248 10.76 9.32 9.58
CA LEU A 248 11.34 8.88 8.32
C LEU A 248 10.48 9.33 7.14
N ARG A 249 11.15 9.80 6.08
CA ARG A 249 10.52 10.11 4.80
C ARG A 249 10.07 8.81 4.14
N ILE A 250 8.79 8.76 3.80
CA ILE A 250 8.19 7.72 2.96
C ILE A 250 8.21 8.22 1.52
N GLU A 251 8.64 7.35 0.61
CA GLU A 251 8.70 7.63 -0.83
C GLU A 251 7.91 6.54 -1.56
N ASN A 252 6.86 6.95 -2.28
CA ASN A 252 5.95 6.03 -2.97
C ASN A 252 6.28 6.00 -4.47
N PRO A 253 6.99 4.95 -4.95
CA PRO A 253 7.41 4.87 -6.35
C PRO A 253 6.24 4.56 -7.29
N PHE A 254 6.37 5.05 -8.52
CA PHE A 254 5.48 4.77 -9.64
C PHE A 254 6.30 4.32 -10.85
N ALA A 255 5.83 3.28 -11.55
CA ALA A 255 6.49 2.79 -12.76
C ALA A 255 5.49 2.29 -13.80
N VAL A 256 5.86 2.42 -15.07
CA VAL A 256 5.14 1.85 -16.22
C VAL A 256 5.74 0.49 -16.56
N LEU A 257 4.89 -0.51 -16.83
CA LEU A 257 5.36 -1.83 -17.24
C LEU A 257 5.74 -1.85 -18.72
N LYS A 258 6.83 -2.56 -19.03
CA LYS A 258 7.26 -2.85 -20.41
C LYS A 258 6.26 -3.70 -21.17
N THR A 259 5.45 -4.48 -20.45
CA THR A 259 4.42 -5.38 -20.99
C THR A 259 3.05 -4.71 -21.13
N SER A 260 2.96 -3.39 -20.89
CA SER A 260 1.72 -2.65 -21.08
C SER A 260 1.19 -2.79 -22.51
N LYS A 261 -0.12 -3.03 -22.65
CA LYS A 261 -0.81 -3.06 -23.95
C LYS A 261 -1.16 -1.66 -24.47
N HIS A 262 -0.99 -0.65 -23.62
CA HIS A 262 -1.34 0.74 -23.86
C HIS A 262 -0.19 1.67 -23.39
N PRO A 263 1.04 1.50 -23.92
CA PRO A 263 2.24 2.17 -23.41
C PRO A 263 2.18 3.69 -23.52
N GLU A 264 1.54 4.23 -24.56
CA GLU A 264 1.37 5.68 -24.74
C GLU A 264 0.45 6.27 -23.68
N GLN A 265 -0.68 5.62 -23.38
CA GLN A 265 -1.64 6.08 -22.37
C GLN A 265 -1.07 5.89 -20.95
N ALA A 266 -0.36 4.79 -20.70
CA ALA A 266 0.33 4.55 -19.43
C ALA A 266 1.41 5.61 -19.18
N LYS A 267 2.20 5.95 -20.21
CA LYS A 267 3.17 7.04 -20.14
C LYS A 267 2.51 8.40 -19.95
N ALA A 268 1.44 8.70 -20.68
CA ALA A 268 0.72 9.97 -20.53
C ALA A 268 0.14 10.13 -19.12
N PHE A 269 -0.38 9.07 -18.52
CA PHE A 269 -0.82 9.09 -17.12
C PHE A 269 0.35 9.30 -16.16
N SER A 270 1.48 8.60 -16.37
CA SER A 270 2.72 8.84 -15.60
C SER A 270 3.14 10.31 -15.66
N ASP A 271 3.21 10.89 -16.85
CA ASP A 271 3.61 12.29 -17.06
C ASP A 271 2.64 13.26 -16.37
N PHE A 272 1.33 12.96 -16.38
CA PHE A 272 0.31 13.73 -15.66
C PHE A 272 0.53 13.70 -14.14
N LEU A 273 0.77 12.52 -13.55
CA LEU A 273 0.99 12.40 -12.10
C LEU A 273 2.22 13.20 -11.61
N PHE A 274 3.25 13.33 -12.45
CA PHE A 274 4.45 14.12 -12.16
C PHE A 274 4.32 15.59 -12.56
N SER A 275 3.23 16.00 -13.21
CA SER A 275 2.98 17.40 -13.55
C SER A 275 2.64 18.23 -12.31
N PRO A 276 2.79 19.57 -12.33
CA PRO A 276 2.36 20.42 -11.22
C PRO A 276 0.88 20.25 -10.85
N GLU A 277 0.01 19.94 -11.80
CA GLU A 277 -1.41 19.68 -11.56
C GLU A 277 -1.62 18.37 -10.78
N GLY A 278 -1.01 17.27 -11.24
CA GLY A 278 -1.06 15.99 -10.51
C GLY A 278 -0.45 16.12 -9.11
N GLN A 279 0.70 16.77 -8.99
CA GLN A 279 1.33 17.03 -7.70
C GLN A 279 0.44 17.83 -6.74
N LYS A 280 -0.36 18.78 -7.26
CA LYS A 280 -1.34 19.51 -6.45
C LYS A 280 -2.47 18.59 -5.98
N ILE A 281 -2.95 17.70 -6.85
CA ILE A 281 -4.00 16.73 -6.52
C ILE A 281 -3.53 15.77 -5.42
N TRP A 282 -2.28 15.29 -5.47
CA TRP A 282 -1.68 14.52 -4.37
C TRP A 282 -1.69 15.29 -3.05
N GLY A 283 -1.31 16.57 -3.07
CA GLY A 283 -1.40 17.47 -1.92
C GLY A 283 -2.82 17.55 -1.35
N GLU A 284 -3.80 17.83 -2.20
CA GLU A 284 -5.22 17.89 -1.82
C GLU A 284 -5.76 16.54 -1.31
N ALA A 285 -5.18 15.42 -1.73
CA ALA A 285 -5.51 14.08 -1.27
C ALA A 285 -4.87 13.72 0.09
N GLY A 286 -3.96 14.56 0.60
CA GLY A 286 -3.28 14.35 1.89
C GLY A 286 -1.89 13.72 1.77
N PHE A 287 -1.34 13.59 0.56
CA PHE A 287 0.03 13.11 0.33
C PHE A 287 0.95 14.31 0.16
N ARG A 288 2.19 14.20 0.63
CA ARG A 288 3.18 15.26 0.44
C ARG A 288 3.62 15.30 -1.03
N PRO A 289 3.43 16.41 -1.76
CA PRO A 289 3.93 16.53 -3.13
C PRO A 289 5.46 16.42 -3.17
N VAL A 290 6.01 15.83 -4.22
CA VAL A 290 7.45 15.75 -4.45
C VAL A 290 7.98 16.92 -5.27
N ASP A 291 7.11 17.63 -5.99
CA ASP A 291 7.43 18.91 -6.62
C ASP A 291 7.67 19.98 -5.55
N PRO A 292 8.86 20.60 -5.47
CA PRO A 292 9.17 21.57 -4.42
C PRO A 292 8.29 22.83 -4.44
N GLU A 293 7.87 23.29 -5.61
CA GLU A 293 7.02 24.49 -5.73
C GLU A 293 5.57 24.18 -5.33
N VAL A 294 5.10 22.97 -5.62
CA VAL A 294 3.79 22.52 -5.13
C VAL A 294 3.85 22.23 -3.62
N ALA A 295 4.90 21.57 -3.13
CA ALA A 295 5.05 21.24 -1.71
C ALA A 295 4.99 22.49 -0.80
N LYS A 296 5.55 23.63 -1.24
CA LYS A 296 5.45 24.91 -0.52
C LYS A 296 4.00 25.36 -0.28
N GLN A 297 3.10 25.07 -1.22
CA GLN A 297 1.68 25.45 -1.11
C GLN A 297 0.97 24.69 0.02
N PHE A 298 1.43 23.48 0.33
CA PHE A 298 0.87 22.60 1.35
C PHE A 298 1.67 22.58 2.66
N ALA A 299 2.63 23.49 2.84
CA ALA A 299 3.52 23.48 4.02
C ALA A 299 2.78 23.62 5.36
N SER A 300 1.61 24.29 5.36
CA SER A 300 0.77 24.41 6.56
C SER A 300 0.01 23.13 6.91
N GLU A 301 -0.27 22.28 5.91
CA GLU A 301 -0.96 21.00 6.06
C GLU A 301 0.03 19.88 6.42
N PHE A 302 1.27 19.99 5.94
CA PHE A 302 2.33 19.00 6.10
C PHE A 302 3.53 19.59 6.87
N PRO A 303 3.40 19.85 8.18
CA PRO A 303 4.48 20.43 8.96
C PRO A 303 5.74 19.56 8.87
N ALA A 304 6.89 20.21 8.73
CA ALA A 304 8.17 19.52 8.71
C ALA A 304 8.50 19.00 10.13
N PRO A 305 8.87 17.72 10.29
CA PRO A 305 9.39 17.24 11.56
C PRO A 305 10.74 17.90 11.87
N LYS A 306 11.12 17.97 13.15
CA LYS A 306 12.41 18.55 13.56
C LYS A 306 13.60 17.81 12.95
N LYS A 307 13.46 16.49 12.75
CA LYS A 307 14.43 15.66 12.05
C LYS A 307 13.71 14.68 11.14
N LEU A 308 14.10 14.68 9.87
CA LEU A 308 13.58 13.74 8.87
C LEU A 308 14.73 12.87 8.38
N TYR A 309 14.74 11.61 8.79
CA TYR A 309 15.62 10.62 8.17
C TYR A 309 15.09 10.24 6.78
N THR A 310 15.99 9.77 5.94
CA THR A 310 15.71 9.17 4.65
C THR A 310 16.33 7.78 4.58
N ILE A 311 15.91 6.99 3.60
CA ILE A 311 16.54 5.70 3.33
C ILE A 311 18.02 5.84 2.96
N ALA A 312 18.41 6.95 2.34
CA ALA A 312 19.81 7.24 2.04
C ALA A 312 20.67 7.40 3.31
N ASP A 313 20.14 8.05 4.35
CA ASP A 313 20.84 8.20 5.65
C ASP A 313 21.11 6.84 6.32
N LEU A 314 20.31 5.83 5.98
CA LEU A 314 20.40 4.47 6.49
C LEU A 314 21.15 3.51 5.54
N GLY A 315 21.79 4.02 4.49
CA GLY A 315 22.61 3.22 3.57
C GLY A 315 21.86 2.61 2.38
N GLY A 316 20.62 3.04 2.12
CA GLY A 316 19.87 2.67 0.91
C GLY A 316 19.05 1.38 1.04
N TRP A 317 18.06 1.23 0.14
CA TRP A 317 17.15 0.09 0.14
C TRP A 317 17.84 -1.25 -0.12
N SER A 318 18.90 -1.29 -0.93
CA SER A 318 19.68 -2.51 -1.18
C SER A 318 20.25 -3.10 0.10
N THR A 319 20.75 -2.23 0.98
CA THR A 319 21.33 -2.61 2.28
C THR A 319 20.24 -3.00 3.27
N LEU A 320 19.23 -2.14 3.43
CA LEU A 320 18.20 -2.34 4.45
C LEU A 320 17.28 -3.52 4.14
N ASN A 321 16.88 -3.69 2.88
CA ASN A 321 15.93 -4.74 2.53
C ASN A 321 16.55 -6.13 2.69
N ASP A 322 17.84 -6.29 2.41
CA ASP A 322 18.58 -7.54 2.63
C ASP A 322 18.96 -7.73 4.11
N GLY A 323 19.56 -6.71 4.72
CA GLY A 323 20.09 -6.81 6.08
C GLY A 323 19.04 -6.87 7.18
N LEU A 324 17.90 -6.20 7.00
CA LEU A 324 16.86 -6.12 8.04
C LEU A 324 15.64 -6.99 7.73
N PHE A 325 15.19 -7.02 6.47
CA PHE A 325 13.87 -7.56 6.10
C PHE A 325 13.89 -8.81 5.23
N ASP A 326 15.07 -9.34 4.90
CA ASP A 326 15.15 -10.65 4.26
C ASP A 326 14.51 -11.70 5.20
N PRO A 327 13.55 -12.53 4.74
CA PRO A 327 12.86 -13.48 5.60
C PRO A 327 13.77 -14.52 6.26
N ASP A 328 14.88 -14.87 5.63
CA ASP A 328 15.76 -15.97 6.08
C ASP A 328 16.90 -15.47 6.96
N LYS A 329 17.44 -14.27 6.67
CA LYS A 329 18.62 -13.74 7.38
C LYS A 329 18.46 -12.35 8.00
N GLY A 330 17.39 -11.63 7.68
CA GLY A 330 17.17 -10.25 8.09
C GLY A 330 17.11 -10.08 9.61
N ALA A 331 17.77 -9.06 10.14
CA ALA A 331 17.82 -8.82 11.58
C ALA A 331 16.42 -8.60 12.19
N ILE A 332 15.55 -7.84 11.51
CA ILE A 332 14.16 -7.66 11.96
C ILE A 332 13.34 -8.94 11.74
N ALA A 333 13.63 -9.72 10.70
CA ALA A 333 12.96 -11.02 10.51
C ALA A 333 13.18 -11.97 11.68
N LYS A 334 14.42 -12.08 12.15
CA LYS A 334 14.74 -12.85 13.36
C LYS A 334 14.01 -12.35 14.61
N LEU A 335 13.80 -11.04 14.74
CA LEU A 335 13.00 -10.49 15.84
C LEU A 335 11.52 -10.89 15.74
N TYR A 336 10.96 -10.96 14.53
CA TYR A 336 9.59 -11.43 14.31
C TYR A 336 9.45 -12.92 14.60
N GLU A 337 10.39 -13.76 14.15
CA GLU A 337 10.41 -15.19 14.45
C GLU A 337 10.49 -15.44 15.95
N ALA A 338 11.38 -14.73 16.65
CA ALA A 338 11.50 -14.81 18.11
C ALA A 338 10.22 -14.36 18.84
N ALA A 339 9.40 -13.51 18.22
CA ALA A 339 8.10 -13.10 18.73
C ALA A 339 6.95 -14.04 18.32
N GLY A 340 7.23 -15.13 17.60
CA GLY A 340 6.21 -16.08 17.11
C GLY A 340 5.37 -15.55 15.96
N ALA A 341 5.80 -14.47 15.31
CA ALA A 341 5.11 -13.88 14.16
C ALA A 341 5.53 -14.56 12.85
N SER A 342 4.61 -14.62 11.89
CA SER A 342 4.90 -15.19 10.57
C SER A 342 5.87 -14.32 9.77
N THR A 343 6.93 -14.93 9.26
CA THR A 343 7.85 -14.36 8.25
C THR A 343 7.52 -14.80 6.83
N ALA A 344 6.44 -15.58 6.65
CA ALA A 344 6.02 -16.07 5.35
C ALA A 344 5.58 -14.91 4.45
N LYS A 345 5.96 -15.02 3.18
CA LYS A 345 5.52 -14.13 2.09
C LYS A 345 4.09 -14.45 1.70
#